data_AF-A0A920EMI9-F1
#
_entry.id   AF-A0A920EMI9-F1
#
_cell.length_a   1.000
_cell.length_b   1.000
_cell.length_c   1.000
_cell.angle_alpha   90.00
_cell.angle_beta   90.00
_cell.angle_gamma   90.00
#
_symmetry.space_group_name_H-M   'P 1'
#
loop_
_entity.id
_entity.type
_entity.pdbx_description
1 polymer ?
#
loop_
_entity_poly.entity_id
_entity_poly.type
_entity_poly.pdbx_seq_one_letter_code
_entity_poly.pdbx_strand_id
1 'polypeptide(L)'
;MSSKSISYLIDYHSHKISSEKIDLVDSPSAKLLDTPSKEKNLSFEVTYNIMPDIDLALIDKINLEVPSVEINAKDIDKVIDNIRKQNSEWSDSSKEAADGNKVVVDYEGKINGKEFKNNKQSDFSL
;
A
#
# COMPACT_ATOMS: atom_id res chain seq x y z
N MET A 1 -38.16 10.59 33.55
CA MET A 1 -38.41 9.21 33.08
C MET A 1 -38.82 9.09 31.60
N SER A 2 -39.23 10.15 30.90
CA SER A 2 -39.78 10.03 29.53
C SER A 2 -38.73 9.86 28.40
N SER A 3 -37.54 10.46 28.53
CA SER A 3 -36.54 10.50 27.45
C SER A 3 -35.84 9.15 27.22
N LYS A 4 -35.53 8.39 28.29
CA LYS A 4 -34.94 7.04 28.17
C LYS A 4 -35.88 6.05 27.47
N SER A 5 -37.19 6.13 27.70
CA SER A 5 -38.16 5.24 27.06
C SER A 5 -38.31 5.51 25.56
N ILE A 6 -38.19 6.77 25.14
CA ILE A 6 -38.28 7.17 23.72
C ILE A 6 -37.01 6.74 22.98
N SER A 7 -35.83 6.96 23.57
CA SER A 7 -34.56 6.45 23.02
C SER A 7 -34.60 4.94 22.87
N TYR A 8 -35.10 4.22 23.88
CA TYR A 8 -35.22 2.75 23.82
C TYR A 8 -36.13 2.27 22.69
N LEU A 9 -37.22 2.98 22.41
CA LEU A 9 -38.16 2.61 21.34
C LEU A 9 -37.52 2.84 19.96
N ILE A 10 -36.79 3.93 19.80
CA ILE A 10 -36.03 4.25 18.59
C ILE A 10 -34.92 3.22 18.35
N ASP A 11 -34.16 2.90 19.39
CA ASP A 11 -33.07 1.93 19.33
C ASP A 11 -33.62 0.52 19.04
N TYR A 12 -34.72 0.12 19.67
CA TYR A 12 -35.37 -1.18 19.44
C TYR A 12 -35.84 -1.34 17.98
N HIS A 13 -36.50 -0.33 17.43
CA HIS A 13 -36.97 -0.39 16.04
C HIS A 13 -35.81 -0.33 15.03
N SER A 14 -34.76 0.47 15.30
CA SER A 14 -33.54 0.51 14.48
C SER A 14 -32.81 -0.83 14.48
N HIS A 15 -32.73 -1.49 15.64
CA HIS A 15 -32.12 -2.82 15.77
C HIS A 15 -32.94 -3.91 15.07
N LYS A 16 -34.28 -3.83 15.13
CA LYS A 16 -35.16 -4.76 14.43
C LYS A 16 -34.98 -4.68 12.91
N ILE A 17 -34.85 -3.48 12.36
CA ILE A 17 -34.55 -3.27 10.93
C ILE A 17 -33.20 -3.87 10.55
N SER A 18 -32.18 -3.75 11.41
CA SER A 18 -30.87 -4.40 11.18
C SER A 18 -30.94 -5.94 11.27
N SER A 19 -31.86 -6.49 12.08
CA SER A 19 -32.01 -7.95 12.24
C SER A 19 -32.76 -8.63 11.09
N GLU A 20 -33.51 -7.87 10.29
CA GLU A 20 -34.22 -8.37 9.11
C GLU A 20 -33.26 -8.51 7.91
N LYS A 21 -32.19 -9.32 8.01
CA LYS A 21 -31.32 -9.76 6.88
C LYS A 21 -31.06 -8.73 5.76
N ILE A 22 -30.87 -7.46 6.11
CA ILE A 22 -30.46 -6.43 5.17
C ILE A 22 -28.97 -6.22 5.43
N ASP A 23 -28.16 -6.37 4.38
CA ASP A 23 -26.74 -6.12 4.45
C ASP A 23 -26.51 -4.61 4.53
N LEU A 24 -26.59 -4.09 5.75
CA LEU A 24 -26.36 -2.68 6.04
C LEU A 24 -24.87 -2.35 5.91
N VAL A 25 -24.57 -1.28 5.20
CA VAL A 25 -23.20 -0.78 5.05
C VAL A 25 -22.78 0.06 6.26
N ASP A 26 -23.75 0.65 6.96
CA ASP A 26 -23.52 1.47 8.14
C ASP A 26 -24.64 1.25 9.17
N SER A 27 -24.35 1.60 10.43
CA SER A 27 -25.33 1.56 11.50
C SER A 27 -26.48 2.54 11.21
N PRO A 28 -27.75 2.14 11.43
CA PRO A 28 -28.90 3.00 11.19
C PRO A 28 -28.85 4.25 12.08
N SER A 29 -29.08 5.43 11.50
CA SER A 29 -29.15 6.69 12.22
C SER A 29 -30.61 7.09 12.40
N ALA A 30 -31.00 7.40 13.63
CA ALA A 30 -32.35 7.82 13.95
C ALA A 30 -32.41 9.28 14.39
N LYS A 31 -33.35 10.03 13.81
CA LYS A 31 -33.59 11.44 14.13
C LYS A 31 -35.04 11.66 14.53
N LEU A 32 -35.24 12.35 15.65
CA LEU A 32 -36.56 12.81 16.07
C LEU A 32 -37.01 13.95 15.15
N LEU A 33 -38.21 13.83 14.58
CA LEU A 33 -38.78 14.86 13.72
C LEU A 33 -39.48 15.95 14.54
N ASP A 34 -40.03 15.59 15.70
CA ASP A 34 -40.77 16.49 16.59
C ASP A 34 -40.38 16.31 18.06
N THR A 35 -40.59 17.36 18.86
CA THR A 35 -40.40 17.31 20.31
C THR A 35 -41.45 16.38 20.95
N PRO A 36 -41.05 15.34 21.69
CA PRO A 36 -42.00 14.40 22.27
C PRO A 36 -42.91 15.07 23.29
N SER A 37 -44.22 15.05 23.04
CA SER A 37 -45.26 15.52 23.96
C SER A 37 -46.28 14.40 24.19
N LYS A 38 -46.87 14.33 25.39
CA LYS A 38 -47.90 13.34 25.73
C LYS A 38 -49.18 13.49 24.88
N GLU A 39 -49.37 14.64 24.24
CA GLU A 39 -50.55 14.98 23.44
C GLU A 39 -50.35 14.78 21.93
N LYS A 40 -49.13 14.46 21.49
CA LYS A 40 -48.80 14.30 20.06
C LYS A 40 -48.19 12.93 19.79
N ASN A 41 -48.47 12.40 18.61
CA ASN A 41 -47.84 11.16 18.13
C ASN A 41 -46.33 11.39 17.98
N LEU A 42 -45.54 10.38 18.37
CA LEU A 42 -44.09 10.39 18.25
C LEU A 42 -43.69 10.05 16.80
N SER A 43 -43.03 10.99 16.13
CA SER A 43 -42.51 10.81 14.77
C SER A 43 -40.98 10.84 14.78
N PHE A 44 -40.37 9.81 14.19
CA PHE A 44 -38.92 9.72 14.03
C PHE A 44 -38.59 9.12 12.67
N GLU A 45 -37.47 9.54 12.10
CA GLU A 45 -36.93 9.04 10.84
C GLU A 45 -35.73 8.15 11.15
N VAL A 46 -35.65 7.00 10.47
CA VAL A 46 -34.49 6.09 10.54
C VAL A 46 -33.91 5.98 9.14
N THR A 47 -32.66 6.39 8.99
CA THR A 47 -31.94 6.36 7.72
C THR A 47 -30.83 5.32 7.80
N TYR A 48 -30.70 4.49 6.78
CA TYR A 48 -29.67 3.47 6.67
C TYR A 48 -29.29 3.23 5.22
N ASN A 49 -28.07 2.75 5.01
CA ASN A 49 -27.54 2.44 3.69
C ASN A 49 -27.50 0.93 3.50
N ILE A 50 -28.10 0.45 2.41
CA ILE A 50 -28.11 -0.97 2.04
C ILE A 50 -26.99 -1.21 1.03
N MET A 51 -26.30 -2.35 1.16
CA MET A 51 -25.32 -2.79 0.18
C MET A 51 -26.02 -2.96 -1.18
N PRO A 52 -25.57 -2.28 -2.24
CA PRO A 52 -26.14 -2.51 -3.57
C PRO A 52 -25.79 -3.91 -4.07
N ASP A 53 -26.66 -4.48 -4.89
CA ASP A 53 -26.32 -5.68 -5.66
C ASP A 53 -25.20 -5.33 -6.65
N ILE A 54 -24.04 -5.98 -6.50
CA ILE A 54 -22.89 -5.78 -7.39
C ILE A 54 -22.91 -6.87 -8.48
N ASP A 55 -23.27 -6.48 -9.70
CA ASP A 55 -23.15 -7.34 -10.87
C ASP A 55 -21.71 -7.29 -11.43
N LEU A 56 -20.96 -8.37 -11.23
CA LEU A 56 -19.59 -8.54 -11.73
C LEU A 56 -19.57 -8.90 -13.23
N ALA A 57 -20.12 -8.02 -14.09
CA ALA A 57 -20.30 -8.26 -15.52
C ALA A 57 -19.00 -8.29 -16.35
N LEU A 58 -17.83 -8.09 -15.72
CA LEU A 58 -16.57 -7.79 -16.43
C LEU A 58 -15.43 -8.77 -16.15
N ILE A 59 -15.60 -9.74 -15.24
CA ILE A 59 -14.52 -10.68 -14.90
C ILE A 59 -14.16 -11.56 -16.11
N ASP A 60 -15.16 -11.98 -16.89
CA ASP A 60 -14.96 -12.81 -18.09
C ASP A 60 -14.24 -12.08 -19.24
N LYS A 61 -14.12 -10.75 -19.18
CA LYS A 61 -13.40 -9.93 -20.17
C LYS A 61 -11.95 -9.63 -19.77
N ILE A 62 -11.53 -10.03 -18.57
CA ILE A 62 -10.16 -9.81 -18.10
C ILE A 62 -9.28 -10.91 -18.68
N ASN A 63 -8.50 -10.57 -19.71
CA ASN A 63 -7.46 -11.46 -20.22
C ASN A 63 -6.19 -11.27 -19.37
N LEU A 64 -5.80 -12.32 -18.64
CA LEU A 64 -4.58 -12.33 -17.84
C LEU A 64 -3.49 -13.07 -18.61
N GLU A 65 -2.54 -12.33 -19.17
CA GLU A 65 -1.32 -12.92 -19.72
C GLU A 65 -0.35 -13.22 -18.58
N VAL A 66 -0.19 -14.51 -18.25
CA VAL A 66 0.87 -14.96 -17.34
C VAL A 66 2.12 -15.21 -18.18
N PRO A 67 3.19 -14.41 -18.02
CA PRO A 67 4.42 -14.63 -18.76
C PRO A 67 5.03 -15.97 -18.33
N SER A 68 5.22 -16.86 -19.30
CA SER A 68 6.02 -18.07 -19.10
C SER A 68 7.49 -17.69 -19.23
N VAL A 69 8.25 -17.89 -18.16
CA VAL A 69 9.70 -17.63 -18.12
C VAL A 69 10.39 -18.95 -17.87
N GLU A 70 11.26 -19.36 -18.80
CA GLU A 70 12.12 -20.52 -18.62
C GLU A 70 13.47 -20.08 -18.06
N ILE A 71 13.84 -20.65 -16.91
CA ILE A 71 15.18 -20.49 -16.33
C ILE A 71 16.08 -21.53 -16.96
N ASN A 72 17.09 -21.08 -17.69
CA ASN A 72 18.09 -21.95 -18.32
C ASN A 72 19.36 -22.01 -17.46
N ALA A 73 20.25 -22.95 -17.80
CA ALA A 73 21.52 -23.14 -17.09
C ALA A 73 22.41 -21.87 -17.10
N LYS A 74 22.38 -21.07 -18.18
CA LYS A 74 23.18 -19.85 -18.29
C LYS A 74 22.76 -18.79 -17.26
N ASP A 75 21.48 -18.73 -16.92
CA ASP A 75 21.00 -17.79 -15.89
C ASP A 75 21.40 -18.23 -14.49
N ILE A 76 21.45 -19.54 -14.25
CA ILE A 76 22.00 -20.11 -13.00
C ILE A 76 23.49 -19.78 -12.89
N ASP A 77 24.27 -20.02 -13.94
CA ASP A 77 25.71 -19.76 -13.95
C ASP A 77 26.03 -18.28 -13.70
N LYS A 78 25.28 -17.36 -14.33
CA LYS A 78 25.42 -15.91 -14.07
C LYS A 78 25.17 -15.56 -12.61
N VAL A 79 24.13 -16.14 -12.00
CA VAL A 79 23.81 -15.86 -10.59
C VAL A 79 24.92 -16.38 -9.69
N ILE A 80 25.41 -17.60 -9.95
CA ILE A 80 26.53 -18.18 -9.19
C ILE A 80 27.79 -17.31 -9.32
N ASP A 81 28.12 -16.86 -10.52
CA ASP A 81 29.29 -16.02 -10.75
C ASP A 81 29.16 -14.64 -10.08
N ASN A 82 27.96 -14.07 -10.07
CA ASN A 82 27.71 -12.82 -9.33
C ASN A 82 27.89 -13.01 -7.82
N ILE A 83 27.39 -14.12 -7.26
CA ILE A 83 27.57 -14.44 -5.83
C ILE A 83 29.05 -14.62 -5.50
N ARG A 84 29.81 -15.31 -6.37
CA ARG A 84 31.27 -15.48 -6.19
C ARG A 84 32.00 -14.13 -6.18
N LYS A 85 31.67 -13.24 -7.12
CA LYS A 85 32.26 -11.90 -7.19
C LYS A 85 31.95 -11.06 -5.95
N GLN A 86 30.71 -11.12 -5.46
CA GLN A 86 30.31 -10.39 -4.25
C GLN A 86 31.04 -10.85 -2.99
N ASN A 87 31.35 -12.15 -2.90
CA ASN A 87 32.05 -12.74 -1.75
C ASN A 87 33.57 -12.87 -1.97
N SER A 88 34.13 -12.14 -2.93
CA SER A 88 35.57 -12.18 -3.20
C SER A 88 36.36 -11.41 -2.15
N GLU A 89 37.51 -11.98 -1.76
CA GLU A 89 38.50 -11.30 -0.93
C GLU A 89 39.45 -10.51 -1.82
N TRP A 90 39.74 -9.26 -1.43
CA TRP A 90 40.65 -8.38 -2.16
C TRP A 90 42.00 -8.33 -1.46
N SER A 91 43.07 -8.41 -2.25
CA SER A 91 44.45 -8.22 -1.79
C SER A 91 45.15 -7.20 -2.67
N ASP A 92 46.01 -6.38 -2.08
CA ASP A 92 46.78 -5.39 -2.82
C ASP A 92 47.64 -6.03 -3.92
N SER A 93 47.66 -5.41 -5.09
CA SER A 93 48.46 -5.84 -6.22
C SER A 93 49.20 -4.66 -6.85
N SER A 94 50.43 -4.90 -7.31
CA SER A 94 51.24 -3.94 -8.07
C SER A 94 51.04 -4.04 -9.59
N LYS A 95 50.08 -4.87 -10.04
CA LYS A 95 49.74 -5.03 -11.46
C LYS A 95 48.91 -3.84 -11.95
N GLU A 96 48.96 -3.60 -13.25
CA GLU A 96 48.09 -2.62 -13.91
C GLU A 96 46.61 -2.94 -13.65
N ALA A 97 45.81 -1.88 -13.49
CA ALA A 97 44.37 -2.01 -13.29
C ALA A 97 43.70 -2.61 -14.54
N ALA A 98 42.80 -3.57 -14.33
CA ALA A 98 42.08 -4.27 -15.39
C ALA A 98 40.62 -4.53 -14.97
N ASP A 99 39.79 -4.89 -15.94
CA ASP A 99 38.38 -5.22 -15.70
C ASP A 99 38.25 -6.33 -14.65
N GLY A 100 37.47 -6.03 -13.60
CA GLY A 100 37.24 -6.94 -12.48
C GLY A 100 38.15 -6.71 -11.26
N ASN A 101 39.12 -5.79 -11.34
CA ASN A 101 39.87 -5.36 -10.17
C ASN A 101 39.10 -4.29 -9.39
N LYS A 102 39.20 -4.35 -8.07
CA LYS A 102 38.79 -3.24 -7.20
C LYS A 102 39.89 -2.19 -7.19
N VAL A 103 39.54 -0.95 -7.51
CA VAL A 103 40.51 0.16 -7.55
C VAL A 103 40.07 1.23 -6.57
N VAL A 104 40.95 1.60 -5.65
CA VAL A 104 40.73 2.73 -4.73
C VAL A 104 41.53 3.92 -5.22
N VAL A 105 40.84 5.04 -5.47
CA VAL A 105 41.46 6.26 -6.00
C VAL A 105 41.03 7.50 -5.21
N ASP A 106 41.95 8.45 -5.13
CA ASP A 106 41.67 9.82 -4.72
C ASP A 106 41.62 10.69 -5.97
N TYR A 107 40.58 11.50 -6.13
CA TYR A 107 40.45 12.36 -7.29
C TYR A 107 40.11 13.81 -6.93
N GLU A 108 40.59 14.72 -7.76
CA GLU A 108 40.27 16.14 -7.74
C GLU A 108 39.93 16.63 -9.16
N GLY A 109 38.67 17.00 -9.39
CA GLY A 109 38.18 17.56 -10.64
C GLY A 109 38.36 19.08 -10.71
N LYS A 110 38.65 19.59 -11.91
CA LYS A 110 38.68 21.04 -12.20
C LYS A 110 37.96 21.31 -13.52
N ILE A 111 37.15 22.36 -13.58
CA ILE A 111 36.52 22.83 -14.81
C ILE A 111 37.24 24.10 -15.24
N ASN A 112 37.90 24.09 -16.40
CA ASN A 112 38.71 25.20 -16.90
C ASN A 112 39.73 25.70 -15.87
N GLY A 113 40.35 24.77 -15.12
CA GLY A 113 41.31 25.08 -14.05
C GLY A 113 40.70 25.61 -12.76
N LYS A 114 39.37 25.83 -12.69
CA LYS A 114 38.68 26.27 -11.48
C LYS A 114 38.09 25.09 -10.72
N GLU A 115 38.23 25.13 -9.39
CA GLU A 115 37.54 24.21 -8.49
C GLU A 115 36.03 24.47 -8.51
N PHE A 116 35.25 23.42 -8.26
CA PHE A 116 33.79 23.47 -8.17
C PHE A 116 33.31 22.68 -6.95
N LYS A 117 32.04 22.85 -6.55
CA LYS A 117 31.49 22.16 -5.38
C LYS A 117 31.47 20.64 -5.60
N ASN A 118 31.91 19.86 -4.61
CA ASN A 118 32.05 18.39 -4.67
C ASN A 118 33.09 17.89 -5.69
N ASN A 119 34.18 18.63 -5.90
CA ASN A 119 35.20 18.26 -6.86
C ASN A 119 36.29 17.31 -6.33
N LYS A 120 36.38 17.05 -5.02
CA LYS A 120 37.38 16.15 -4.43
C LYS A 120 36.71 15.00 -3.71
N GLN A 121 37.26 13.80 -3.85
CA GLN A 121 36.89 12.65 -3.03
C GLN A 121 38.14 11.79 -2.75
N SER A 122 38.26 11.36 -1.49
CA SER A 122 39.26 10.39 -1.06
C SER A 122 38.63 9.02 -0.83
N ASP A 123 39.44 7.97 -0.93
CA ASP A 123 39.06 6.56 -0.73
C ASP A 123 37.88 6.11 -1.62
N PHE A 124 37.83 6.63 -2.85
CA PHE A 124 36.77 6.24 -3.78
C PHE A 124 37.07 4.87 -4.37
N SER A 125 36.22 3.88 -4.05
CA SER A 125 36.33 2.53 -4.60
C SER A 125 35.48 2.36 -5.85
N LEU A 126 36.11 1.90 -6.93
CA LEU A 126 35.51 1.41 -8.18
C LEU A 126 35.39 -0.11 -8.18
#